data_AF-A0A917W037-F1
#
_entry.id   AF-A0A917W037-F1
#
_cell.length_a   1.000
_cell.length_b   1.000
_cell.length_c   1.000
_cell.angle_alpha   90.00
_cell.angle_beta   90.00
_cell.angle_gamma   90.00
#
_symmetry.space_group_name_H-M   'P 1'
#
loop_
_entity.id
_entity.type
_entity.pdbx_description
1 polymer ?
#
loop_
_entity_poly.entity_id
_entity_poly.type
_entity_poly.pdbx_seq_one_letter_code
_entity_poly.pdbx_strand_id
1 'polypeptide(L)'
;MGDQRLTLDGLTPAELYVLGTAADVHDLFGLPEQELLAMLDMKIFIKAKRSLQRKKILTDAGGLTEQAVLLIEMMKIYADSPAYVRINDQMAAFRKERSRDLIVLTEQEPWRSYRLEVLPKSLFVTGLFQAHPFLNRKPTEEEQRFLLKEITAEEKNCGHPSLWIKPIF
;
A
#
# COMPACT_ATOMS: atom_id res chain seq x y z
N MET A 1 -23.91 3.06 11.47
CA MET A 1 -23.22 4.19 10.84
C MET A 1 -22.83 3.74 9.45
N GLY A 2 -23.32 4.41 8.42
CA GLY A 2 -23.18 3.98 7.02
C GLY A 2 -21.72 3.88 6.63
N ASP A 3 -21.34 2.69 6.16
CA ASP A 3 -20.07 2.43 5.48
C ASP A 3 -20.14 3.18 4.12
N GLN A 4 -19.84 4.48 4.12
CA GLN A 4 -19.60 5.22 2.88
C GLN A 4 -18.25 4.75 2.32
N ARG A 5 -18.24 3.53 1.79
CA ARG A 5 -17.26 3.15 0.77
C ARG A 5 -17.57 4.02 -0.42
N LEU A 6 -16.78 5.08 -0.62
CA LEU A 6 -16.69 5.72 -1.91
C LEU A 6 -16.23 4.63 -2.89
N THR A 7 -17.17 4.00 -3.58
CA THR A 7 -16.90 3.03 -4.65
C THR A 7 -16.43 3.82 -5.86
N LEU A 8 -15.20 4.32 -5.78
CA LEU A 8 -14.47 4.81 -6.92
C LEU A 8 -13.98 3.61 -7.72
N ASP A 9 -14.27 3.63 -9.03
CA ASP A 9 -13.65 2.70 -9.97
C ASP A 9 -12.13 2.81 -9.86
N GLY A 10 -11.45 1.68 -10.04
CA GLY A 10 -9.99 1.62 -9.92
C GLY A 10 -9.29 2.64 -10.82
N LEU A 11 -8.26 3.29 -10.27
CA LEU A 11 -7.44 4.31 -10.90
C LEU A 11 -6.16 3.68 -11.46
N THR A 12 -5.79 4.06 -12.66
CA THR A 12 -4.49 3.68 -13.23
C THR A 12 -3.36 4.48 -12.57
N PRO A 13 -2.10 3.99 -12.59
CA PRO A 13 -0.96 4.76 -12.09
C PRO A 13 -0.86 6.16 -12.71
N ALA A 14 -1.09 6.28 -14.02
CA ALA A 14 -1.06 7.56 -14.71
C ALA A 14 -2.19 8.51 -14.27
N GLU A 15 -3.38 7.99 -13.96
CA GLU A 15 -4.48 8.79 -13.40
C GLU A 15 -4.13 9.31 -12.01
N LEU A 16 -3.52 8.48 -11.17
CA LEU A 16 -3.02 8.89 -9.85
C LEU A 16 -1.97 9.99 -10.00
N TYR A 17 -0.96 9.84 -10.87
CA TYR A 17 0.02 10.90 -11.07
C TYR A 17 -0.57 12.21 -11.62
N VAL A 18 -1.55 12.15 -12.53
CA VAL A 18 -2.25 13.37 -13.00
C VAL A 18 -2.93 14.09 -11.84
N LEU A 19 -3.60 13.38 -10.94
CA LEU A 19 -4.18 13.99 -9.73
C LEU A 19 -3.09 14.50 -8.78
N GLY A 20 -2.00 13.75 -8.63
CA GLY A 20 -0.86 14.07 -7.76
C GLY A 20 -0.18 15.39 -8.10
N THR A 21 -0.16 15.77 -9.39
CA THR A 21 0.39 17.07 -9.82
C THR A 21 -0.25 18.27 -9.11
N ALA A 22 -1.53 18.19 -8.73
CA ALA A 22 -2.23 19.27 -8.03
C ALA A 22 -1.79 19.42 -6.56
N ALA A 23 -1.17 18.40 -5.98
CA ALA A 23 -0.67 18.38 -4.61
C ALA A 23 0.87 18.29 -4.52
N ASP A 24 1.57 18.47 -5.64
CA ASP A 24 3.04 18.31 -5.74
C ASP A 24 3.52 16.90 -5.34
N VAL A 25 2.68 15.88 -5.59
CA VAL A 25 2.98 14.47 -5.34
C VAL A 25 3.52 13.85 -6.62
N HIS A 26 4.83 13.61 -6.65
CA HIS A 26 5.52 13.04 -7.83
C HIS A 26 5.88 11.57 -7.68
N ASP A 27 5.92 11.06 -6.45
CA ASP A 27 6.24 9.66 -6.14
C ASP A 27 5.19 9.11 -5.16
N LEU A 28 4.78 7.86 -5.39
CA LEU A 28 3.82 7.14 -4.58
C LEU A 28 4.33 5.72 -4.37
N PHE A 29 4.61 5.38 -3.11
CA PHE A 29 5.04 4.04 -2.74
C PHE A 29 4.08 2.98 -3.30
N GLY A 30 4.64 2.01 -4.04
CA GLY A 30 3.87 0.91 -4.64
C GLY A 30 3.41 1.16 -6.07
N LEU A 31 3.60 2.35 -6.64
CA LEU A 31 3.40 2.62 -8.07
C LEU A 31 4.72 2.57 -8.85
N PRO A 32 4.66 2.28 -10.16
CA PRO A 32 5.82 2.47 -11.05
C PRO A 32 6.18 3.96 -11.20
N GLU A 33 7.44 4.25 -11.46
CA GLU A 33 7.94 5.62 -11.71
C GLU A 33 7.27 6.27 -12.93
N GLN A 34 7.15 7.61 -12.92
CA GLN A 34 6.49 8.37 -13.99
C GLN A 34 7.22 8.23 -15.33
N GLU A 35 8.56 8.17 -15.29
CA GLU A 35 9.44 8.02 -16.44
C GLU A 35 9.18 6.69 -17.14
N LEU A 36 9.05 5.60 -16.36
CA LEU A 36 8.73 4.28 -16.88
C LEU A 36 7.36 4.28 -17.59
N LEU A 37 6.36 4.96 -17.02
CA LEU A 37 5.05 5.11 -17.65
C LEU A 37 5.10 5.90 -18.96
N ALA A 38 5.88 6.99 -18.99
CA ALA A 38 6.05 7.81 -20.19
C ALA A 38 6.77 7.06 -21.33
N MET A 39 7.71 6.18 -20.99
CA MET A 39 8.41 5.32 -21.95
C MET A 39 7.47 4.31 -22.62
N LEU A 40 6.46 3.80 -21.89
CA LEU A 40 5.48 2.86 -22.44
C LEU A 40 4.52 3.54 -23.45
N ASP A 41 4.12 4.78 -23.16
CA ASP A 41 3.26 5.57 -24.05
C ASP A 41 3.43 7.07 -23.78
N MET A 42 3.98 7.80 -24.76
CA MET A 42 4.20 9.25 -24.67
C MET A 42 2.91 10.06 -24.43
N LYS A 43 1.73 9.49 -24.72
CA LYS A 43 0.43 10.14 -24.50
C LYS A 43 -0.29 9.64 -23.26
N ILE A 44 0.36 8.84 -22.40
CA ILE A 44 -0.29 8.16 -21.27
C ILE A 44 -0.97 9.15 -20.31
N PHE A 45 -0.32 10.27 -19.97
CA PHE A 45 -0.89 11.28 -19.07
C PHE A 45 -2.02 12.08 -19.71
N ILE A 46 -1.99 12.30 -21.03
CA ILE A 46 -3.10 12.92 -21.76
C ILE A 46 -4.31 11.98 -21.76
N LYS A 47 -4.09 10.68 -21.98
CA LYS A 47 -5.14 9.65 -21.92
C LYS A 47 -5.71 9.54 -20.51
N ALA A 48 -4.86 9.59 -19.48
CA ALA A 48 -5.24 9.58 -18.07
C ALA A 48 -6.11 10.79 -17.70
N LYS A 49 -5.72 12.01 -18.09
CA LYS A 49 -6.55 13.22 -17.88
C LYS A 49 -7.94 13.08 -18.51
N ARG A 50 -8.01 12.62 -19.76
CA ARG A 50 -9.30 12.35 -20.44
C ARG A 50 -10.10 11.25 -19.74
N SER A 51 -9.43 10.26 -19.17
CA SER A 51 -10.06 9.18 -18.41
C SER A 51 -10.67 9.70 -17.11
N LEU A 52 -9.96 10.54 -16.36
CA LEU A 52 -10.47 11.21 -15.16
C LEU A 52 -11.70 12.09 -15.47
N GLN A 53 -11.72 12.76 -16.62
CA GLN A 53 -12.90 13.51 -17.09
C GLN A 53 -14.09 12.59 -17.34
N ARG A 54 -13.88 11.47 -18.06
CA ARG A 54 -14.95 10.46 -18.28
C ARG A 54 -15.47 9.87 -16.96
N LYS A 55 -14.57 9.66 -15.97
CA LYS A 55 -14.92 9.20 -14.62
C LYS A 55 -15.57 10.28 -13.75
N LYS A 56 -15.75 11.51 -14.26
CA LYS A 56 -16.29 12.69 -13.54
C LYS A 56 -15.47 13.07 -12.28
N ILE A 57 -14.21 12.64 -12.23
CA ILE A 57 -13.25 13.08 -11.21
C ILE A 57 -12.72 14.47 -11.58
N LEU A 58 -12.53 14.73 -12.88
CA LEU A 58 -12.31 16.08 -13.39
C LEU A 58 -13.54 16.56 -14.14
N THR A 59 -13.77 17.87 -14.15
CA THR A 59 -14.80 18.49 -15.01
C THR A 59 -14.37 18.45 -16.48
N ASP A 60 -15.31 18.68 -17.40
CA ASP A 60 -15.01 18.73 -18.85
C ASP A 60 -13.99 19.83 -19.20
N ALA A 61 -13.98 20.93 -18.42
CA ALA A 61 -12.99 21.99 -18.51
C ALA A 61 -11.63 21.64 -17.86
N GLY A 62 -11.56 20.50 -17.16
CA GLY A 62 -10.36 20.01 -16.47
C GLY A 62 -10.19 20.53 -15.05
N GLY A 63 -11.24 21.12 -14.45
CA GLY A 63 -11.26 21.52 -13.04
C GLY A 63 -11.45 20.32 -12.10
N LEU A 64 -11.11 20.50 -10.84
CA LEU A 64 -11.27 19.48 -9.80
C LEU A 64 -12.74 19.39 -9.36
N THR A 65 -13.29 18.18 -9.23
CA THR A 65 -14.54 17.96 -8.50
C THR A 65 -14.26 17.73 -7.02
N GLU A 66 -15.29 17.74 -6.18
CA GLU A 66 -15.15 17.41 -4.74
C GLU A 66 -14.49 16.04 -4.52
N GLN A 67 -14.81 15.07 -5.37
CA GLN A 67 -14.21 13.73 -5.34
C GLN A 67 -12.71 13.77 -5.67
N ALA A 68 -12.30 14.59 -6.64
CA ALA A 68 -10.88 14.80 -6.91
C ALA A 68 -10.17 15.46 -5.74
N VAL A 69 -10.77 16.47 -5.11
CA VAL A 69 -10.17 17.14 -3.95
C VAL A 69 -9.91 16.13 -2.83
N LEU A 70 -10.91 15.31 -2.48
CA LEU A 70 -10.76 14.28 -1.46
C LEU A 70 -9.66 13.26 -1.82
N LEU A 71 -9.61 12.80 -3.07
CA LEU A 71 -8.58 11.88 -3.55
C LEU A 71 -7.18 12.49 -3.46
N ILE A 72 -7.03 13.75 -3.87
CA ILE A 72 -5.76 14.48 -3.84
C ILE A 72 -5.28 14.63 -2.39
N GLU A 73 -6.17 14.96 -1.46
CA GLU A 73 -5.84 15.03 -0.02
C GLU A 73 -5.38 13.67 0.52
N MET A 74 -6.09 12.59 0.19
CA MET A 74 -5.71 11.24 0.59
C MET A 74 -4.35 10.85 0.02
N MET A 75 -4.09 11.16 -1.25
CA MET A 75 -2.80 10.91 -1.91
C MET A 75 -1.66 11.68 -1.25
N LYS A 76 -1.90 12.95 -0.90
CA LYS A 76 -0.89 13.77 -0.21
C LYS A 76 -0.53 13.17 1.15
N ILE A 77 -1.54 12.80 1.94
CA ILE A 77 -1.32 12.15 3.24
C ILE A 77 -0.58 10.81 3.05
N TYR A 78 -0.91 10.07 1.99
CA TYR A 78 -0.24 8.81 1.66
C TYR A 78 1.24 9.05 1.37
N ALA A 79 1.57 9.96 0.45
CA ALA A 79 2.94 10.28 0.04
C ALA A 79 3.80 10.87 1.17
N ASP A 80 3.19 11.64 2.07
CA ASP A 80 3.87 12.23 3.22
C ASP A 80 4.12 11.25 4.38
N SER A 81 3.71 9.98 4.23
CA SER A 81 3.78 9.00 5.31
C SER A 81 5.24 8.70 5.74
N PRO A 82 5.53 8.68 7.05
CA PRO A 82 6.86 8.34 7.57
C PRO A 82 7.21 6.85 7.43
N ALA A 83 6.22 5.98 7.20
CA ALA A 83 6.42 4.54 7.10
C ALA A 83 5.39 3.90 6.18
N TYR A 84 5.80 2.83 5.49
CA TYR A 84 4.96 2.05 4.61
C TYR A 84 5.09 0.57 4.91
N VAL A 85 4.02 -0.19 4.68
CA VAL A 85 4.02 -1.65 4.73
C VAL A 85 3.34 -2.17 3.47
N ARG A 86 3.95 -3.16 2.82
CA ARG A 86 3.34 -3.91 1.72
C ARG A 86 3.04 -5.33 2.16
N ILE A 87 1.81 -5.77 1.97
CA ILE A 87 1.36 -7.15 2.18
C ILE A 87 0.55 -7.54 0.95
N ASN A 88 1.06 -8.48 0.16
CA ASN A 88 0.50 -8.89 -1.13
C ASN A 88 0.26 -7.68 -2.07
N ASP A 89 -1.00 -7.45 -2.41
CA ASP A 89 -1.56 -6.40 -3.27
C ASP A 89 -1.92 -5.11 -2.49
N GLN A 90 -1.73 -5.08 -1.17
CA GLN A 90 -2.04 -3.93 -0.32
C GLN A 90 -0.77 -3.20 0.12
N MET A 91 -0.72 -1.89 -0.14
CA MET A 91 0.32 -0.99 0.33
C MET A 91 -0.29 0.02 1.29
N ALA A 92 0.02 -0.10 2.58
CA ALA A 92 -0.52 0.74 3.64
C ALA A 92 0.48 1.83 4.05
N ALA A 93 0.01 3.07 4.10
CA ALA A 93 0.71 4.25 4.60
C ALA A 93 0.19 4.64 5.99
N PHE A 94 1.12 4.91 6.90
CA PHE A 94 0.82 5.33 8.26
C PHE A 94 0.69 6.84 8.33
N ARG A 95 -0.46 7.35 8.75
CA ARG A 95 -0.62 8.80 8.93
C ARG A 95 0.32 9.30 10.04
N LYS A 96 0.87 10.51 9.87
CA LYS A 96 1.54 11.25 10.95
C LYS A 96 0.56 11.40 12.13
N GLU A 97 1.08 11.48 13.34
CA GLU A 97 0.32 11.51 14.62
C GLU A 97 -0.30 10.16 15.05
N ARG A 98 -0.83 10.08 16.28
CA ARG A 98 -1.50 8.89 16.84
C ARG A 98 -2.88 8.63 16.18
N SER A 99 -2.96 8.75 14.86
CA SER A 99 -4.13 8.40 14.05
C SER A 99 -4.49 6.93 14.27
N ARG A 100 -5.80 6.64 14.33
CA ARG A 100 -6.32 5.27 14.37
C ARG A 100 -6.49 4.66 12.98
N ASP A 101 -6.30 5.44 11.93
CA ASP A 101 -6.54 5.05 10.54
C ASP A 101 -5.24 5.07 9.71
N LEU A 102 -5.27 4.30 8.63
CA LEU A 102 -4.26 4.14 7.60
C LEU A 102 -4.86 4.55 6.26
N ILE A 103 -4.01 4.92 5.31
CA ILE A 103 -4.41 5.00 3.90
C ILE A 103 -3.85 3.78 3.20
N VAL A 104 -4.70 3.01 2.54
CA VAL A 104 -4.33 1.77 1.86
C VAL A 104 -4.53 1.94 0.37
N LEU A 105 -3.47 1.67 -0.38
CA LEU A 105 -3.47 1.55 -1.82
C LEU A 105 -3.52 0.05 -2.17
N THR A 106 -4.63 -0.40 -2.74
CA THR A 106 -4.85 -1.81 -3.09
C THR A 106 -4.77 -1.98 -4.61
N GLU A 107 -3.82 -2.77 -5.08
CA GLU A 107 -3.68 -3.20 -6.47
C GLU A 107 -4.82 -4.17 -6.84
N GLN A 108 -5.81 -3.69 -7.59
CA GLN A 108 -6.95 -4.52 -8.05
C GLN A 108 -6.55 -5.41 -9.23
N GLU A 109 -5.77 -4.85 -10.15
CA GLU A 109 -5.19 -5.56 -11.28
C GLU A 109 -3.70 -5.22 -11.33
N PRO A 110 -2.81 -6.23 -11.42
CA PRO A 110 -1.37 -6.01 -11.43
C PRO A 110 -0.96 -4.94 -12.42
N TRP A 111 -0.31 -3.88 -11.92
CA TRP A 111 0.24 -2.76 -12.69
C TRP A 111 -0.77 -1.94 -13.50
N ARG A 112 -2.07 -2.13 -13.28
CA ARG A 112 -3.13 -1.54 -14.11
C ARG A 112 -4.14 -0.71 -13.34
N SER A 113 -4.59 -1.21 -12.20
CA SER A 113 -5.75 -0.63 -11.51
C SER A 113 -5.53 -0.67 -10.01
N TYR A 114 -5.71 0.47 -9.36
CA TYR A 114 -5.48 0.65 -7.93
C TYR A 114 -6.67 1.35 -7.29
N ARG A 115 -6.96 1.00 -6.04
CA ARG A 115 -7.96 1.68 -5.21
C ARG A 115 -7.27 2.30 -4.02
N LEU A 116 -7.60 3.55 -3.70
CA LEU A 116 -7.13 4.25 -2.51
C LEU A 116 -8.29 4.33 -1.51
N GLU A 117 -8.06 3.85 -0.29
CA GLU A 117 -9.08 3.78 0.76
C GLU A 117 -8.51 4.16 2.14
N VAL A 118 -9.36 4.68 3.02
CA VAL A 118 -9.01 4.93 4.42
C VAL A 118 -9.55 3.77 5.26
N LEU A 119 -8.67 3.12 6.03
CA LEU A 119 -9.05 1.99 6.86
C LEU A 119 -8.58 2.18 8.31
N PRO A 120 -9.41 1.85 9.31
CA PRO A 120 -8.95 1.73 10.69
C PRO A 120 -7.84 0.69 10.82
N LYS A 121 -6.81 0.98 11.63
CA LYS A 121 -5.70 0.07 11.93
C LYS A 121 -6.18 -1.28 12.43
N SER A 122 -7.19 -1.29 13.29
CA SER A 122 -7.79 -2.52 13.82
C SER A 122 -8.42 -3.36 12.71
N LEU A 123 -9.13 -2.73 11.77
CA LEU A 123 -9.75 -3.41 10.65
C LEU A 123 -8.72 -3.99 9.68
N PHE A 124 -7.67 -3.21 9.37
CA PHE A 124 -6.56 -3.69 8.54
C PHE A 124 -5.88 -4.92 9.15
N VAL A 125 -5.50 -4.85 10.43
CA VAL A 125 -4.89 -5.98 11.16
C VAL A 125 -5.82 -7.19 11.22
N THR A 126 -7.11 -6.98 11.51
CA THR A 126 -8.10 -8.07 11.54
C THR A 126 -8.22 -8.74 10.17
N GLY A 127 -8.23 -7.96 9.09
CA GLY A 127 -8.21 -8.47 7.72
C GLY A 127 -6.99 -9.33 7.43
N LEU A 128 -5.80 -8.93 7.90
CA LEU A 128 -4.58 -9.72 7.76
C LEU A 128 -4.70 -11.09 8.46
N PHE A 129 -5.18 -11.13 9.70
CA PHE A 129 -5.37 -12.39 10.43
C PHE A 129 -6.41 -13.30 9.77
N GLN A 130 -7.43 -12.75 9.12
CA GLN A 130 -8.45 -13.51 8.40
C GLN A 130 -7.93 -14.04 7.06
N ALA A 131 -7.18 -13.22 6.31
CA ALA A 131 -6.63 -13.60 5.01
C ALA A 131 -5.48 -14.62 5.12
N HIS A 132 -4.80 -14.64 6.26
CA HIS A 132 -3.61 -15.46 6.49
C HIS A 132 -3.78 -16.36 7.73
N PRO A 133 -4.42 -17.54 7.58
CA PRO A 133 -4.67 -18.46 8.69
C PRO A 133 -3.40 -18.87 9.46
N PHE A 134 -2.23 -18.84 8.82
CA PHE A 134 -0.96 -19.14 9.47
C PHE A 134 -0.61 -18.16 10.59
N LEU A 135 -1.08 -16.90 10.54
CA LEU A 135 -0.89 -15.92 11.61
C LEU A 135 -1.75 -16.22 12.84
N ASN A 136 -2.78 -17.05 12.68
CA ASN A 136 -3.73 -17.41 13.73
C ASN A 136 -3.66 -18.90 14.11
N ARG A 137 -2.68 -19.64 13.57
CA ARG A 137 -2.51 -21.06 13.91
C ARG A 137 -1.86 -21.19 15.29
N LYS A 138 -2.26 -22.20 16.04
CA LYS A 138 -1.50 -22.60 17.22
C LYS A 138 -0.15 -23.16 16.76
N PRO A 139 0.97 -22.73 17.36
CA PRO A 139 2.27 -23.35 17.11
C PRO A 139 2.21 -24.85 17.39
N THR A 140 2.84 -25.67 16.57
CA THR A 140 2.92 -27.12 16.83
C THR A 140 3.78 -27.40 18.05
N GLU A 141 3.66 -28.60 18.65
CA GLU A 141 4.52 -28.95 19.80
C GLU A 141 6.02 -28.89 19.46
N GLU A 142 6.39 -29.21 18.22
CA GLU A 142 7.79 -29.14 17.77
C GLU A 142 8.30 -27.70 17.69
N GLU A 143 7.48 -26.77 17.22
CA GLU A 143 7.82 -25.34 17.17
C GLU A 143 7.91 -24.74 18.57
N GLN A 144 7.05 -25.17 19.50
CA GLN A 144 7.14 -24.78 20.92
C GLN A 144 8.43 -25.28 21.57
N ARG A 145 8.89 -26.47 21.17
CA ARG A 145 10.13 -27.09 21.69
C ARG A 145 11.37 -26.69 20.90
N PHE A 146 11.24 -25.94 19.80
CA PHE A 146 12.38 -25.53 18.95
C PHE A 146 13.41 -24.71 19.71
N LEU A 147 12.97 -23.73 20.52
CA LEU A 147 13.85 -22.91 21.37
C LEU A 147 14.47 -23.70 22.54
N LEU A 148 13.97 -24.91 22.81
CA LEU A 148 14.46 -25.81 23.85
C LEU A 148 15.36 -26.92 23.30
N LYS A 149 15.58 -26.98 21.98
CA LYS A 149 16.55 -27.91 21.40
C LYS A 149 17.96 -27.43 21.71
N GLU A 150 18.73 -28.26 22.41
CA GLU A 150 20.17 -28.08 22.50
C GLU A 150 20.77 -28.20 21.09
N ILE A 151 21.59 -27.23 20.70
CA ILE A 151 22.32 -27.25 19.44
C ILE A 151 23.17 -28.52 19.39
N THR A 152 22.94 -29.33 18.36
CA THR A 152 23.67 -30.58 18.15
C THR A 152 25.15 -30.31 17.87
N ALA A 153 26.02 -31.29 18.12
CA ALA A 153 27.47 -31.12 17.89
C ALA A 153 27.81 -30.81 16.42
N GLU A 154 26.97 -31.25 15.48
CA GLU A 154 27.10 -31.01 14.05
C GLU A 154 26.78 -29.55 13.68
N GLU A 155 25.74 -28.96 14.27
CA GLU A 155 25.37 -27.55 14.08
C GLU A 155 26.39 -26.59 14.72
N LYS A 156 27.05 -27.00 15.83
CA LYS A 156 28.17 -26.25 16.44
C LYS A 156 29.40 -26.18 15.55
N ASN A 157 29.67 -27.22 14.75
CA ASN A 157 30.85 -27.29 13.87
C ASN A 157 30.63 -26.64 12.49
N CYS A 158 29.39 -26.35 12.10
CA CYS A 158 29.08 -25.59 10.88
C CYS A 158 29.20 -24.06 11.04
N GLY A 159 29.86 -23.59 12.11
CA GLY A 159 30.08 -22.17 12.39
C GLY A 159 30.97 -21.49 11.34
N HIS A 160 30.36 -20.99 10.28
CA HIS A 160 30.90 -19.81 9.60
C HIS A 160 30.70 -18.60 10.55
N PRO A 161 31.74 -17.80 10.84
CA PRO A 161 31.76 -16.89 12.00
C PRO A 161 30.98 -15.57 11.80
N SER A 162 29.84 -15.59 11.14
CA SER A 162 29.06 -14.36 10.91
C SER A 162 27.58 -14.64 10.80
N LEU A 163 26.88 -14.72 11.94
CA LEU A 163 25.45 -14.34 12.08
C LEU A 163 25.05 -14.49 13.56
N TRP A 164 25.66 -13.65 14.41
CA TRP A 164 25.12 -13.39 15.73
C TRP A 164 23.97 -12.39 15.58
N ILE A 165 22.74 -12.87 15.41
CA ILE A 165 21.56 -12.03 15.63
C ILE A 165 21.35 -11.99 17.14
N LYS A 166 21.74 -10.88 17.77
CA LYS A 166 21.37 -10.61 19.17
C LYS A 166 19.86 -10.34 19.24
N PRO A 167 19.11 -10.97 20.16
CA PRO A 167 17.73 -10.60 20.41
C PRO A 167 17.69 -9.17 20.98
N ILE A 168 16.94 -8.30 20.31
CA ILE A 168 16.61 -6.96 20.80
C ILE A 168 15.47 -7.15 21.80
N PHE A 169 15.78 -6.96 23.09
CA PHE A 169 14.81 -6.58 24.11
C PHE A 169 14.88 -5.06 24.30
#